data_AF-A0AAD4SP99-F1
#
_entry.id   AF-A0AAD4SP99-F1
#
_cell.length_a   1.000
_cell.length_b   1.000
_cell.length_c   1.000
_cell.angle_alpha   90.00
_cell.angle_beta   90.00
_cell.angle_gamma   90.00
#
_symmetry.space_group_name_H-M   'P 1'
#
loop_
_entity.id
_entity.type
_entity.pdbx_description
1 polymer ?
#
loop_
_entity_poly.entity_id
_entity_poly.type
_entity_poly.pdbx_seq_one_letter_code
_entity_poly.pdbx_strand_id
1 'polypeptide(L)'
;MSKQATNQAKVNDASTSSTDVTEGHLIAWEWAKYANRQTSHVICKLCSHVMSGGINRFKDHILQIKGQVKSCPKATPEIMNKINDKKKENNEKQANSVRIGRLYNEGMETILKQSDDEMVAVESIETKQKKLKTSDVRGVIPNN
;
A
#
# COMPACT_ATOMS: atom_id res chain seq x y z
N MET A 1 32.86 -37.29 35.48
CA MET A 1 32.92 -35.80 35.50
C MET A 1 32.47 -35.31 34.15
N SER A 2 31.21 -34.89 34.07
CA SER A 2 30.49 -34.50 32.87
C SER A 2 30.96 -33.16 32.31
N LYS A 3 31.00 -33.02 30.98
CA LYS A 3 30.92 -31.72 30.31
C LYS A 3 30.06 -31.86 29.05
N GLN A 4 28.81 -31.42 29.15
CA GLN A 4 27.90 -31.20 28.02
C GLN A 4 28.16 -29.78 27.50
N ALA A 5 28.37 -29.63 26.20
CA ALA A 5 28.45 -28.32 25.54
C ALA A 5 27.07 -27.97 24.94
N THR A 6 26.42 -26.97 25.52
CA THR A 6 25.16 -26.39 25.02
C THR A 6 25.48 -25.32 23.97
N ASN A 7 25.13 -25.58 22.71
CA ASN A 7 25.15 -24.57 21.65
C ASN A 7 23.80 -23.85 21.61
N GLN A 8 23.74 -22.63 22.11
CA GLN A 8 22.59 -21.72 21.93
C GLN A 8 22.78 -20.96 20.62
N ALA A 9 21.96 -21.27 19.61
CA ALA A 9 21.85 -20.48 18.39
C ALA A 9 21.00 -19.23 18.66
N LYS A 10 21.66 -18.07 18.63
CA LYS A 10 21.04 -16.74 18.67
C LYS A 10 20.34 -16.50 17.34
N VAL A 11 19.00 -16.59 17.32
CA VAL A 11 18.20 -16.12 16.18
C VAL A 11 18.22 -14.59 16.20
N ASN A 12 18.59 -14.01 15.06
CA ASN A 12 18.70 -12.58 14.86
C ASN A 12 17.37 -12.07 14.33
N ASP A 13 16.61 -11.36 15.16
CA ASP A 13 15.47 -10.55 14.72
C ASP A 13 16.00 -9.37 13.88
N ALA A 14 15.85 -9.48 12.57
CA ALA A 14 16.12 -8.40 11.63
C ALA A 14 15.04 -7.33 11.78
N SER A 15 15.27 -6.40 12.71
CA SER A 15 14.62 -5.10 12.74
C SER A 15 14.99 -4.31 11.48
N THR A 16 14.16 -4.39 10.44
CA THR A 16 14.24 -3.48 9.29
C THR A 16 13.44 -2.22 9.61
N SER A 17 14.13 -1.22 10.14
CA SER A 17 13.66 0.15 10.30
C SER A 17 13.56 0.84 8.93
N SER A 18 12.33 1.12 8.48
CA SER A 18 12.05 2.11 7.43
C SER A 18 10.73 2.75 7.80
N THR A 19 10.78 3.89 8.50
CA THR A 19 9.71 4.34 9.40
C THR A 19 8.62 5.22 8.79
N ASP A 20 8.57 5.49 7.48
CA ASP A 20 7.55 6.43 6.96
C ASP A 20 6.59 5.85 5.89
N VAL A 21 7.02 4.86 5.11
CA VAL A 21 6.14 4.25 4.09
C VAL A 21 5.30 3.10 4.66
N THR A 22 5.65 2.62 5.87
CA THR A 22 5.03 1.42 6.45
C THR A 22 4.00 1.70 7.54
N GLU A 23 3.99 2.86 8.20
CA GLU A 23 3.14 3.08 9.39
C GLU A 23 1.64 2.88 9.12
N GLY A 24 1.13 3.38 7.98
CA GLY A 24 -0.27 3.21 7.61
C GLY A 24 -0.64 1.76 7.27
N HIS A 25 0.30 0.96 6.77
CA HIS A 25 0.10 -0.46 6.48
C HIS A 25 0.18 -1.29 7.77
N LEU A 26 1.03 -0.92 8.72
CA LEU A 26 1.38 -1.74 9.88
C LEU A 26 0.33 -1.77 11.00
N ILE A 27 -0.49 -0.73 11.17
CA ILE A 27 -1.42 -0.65 12.31
C ILE A 27 -2.39 -1.83 12.35
N ALA A 28 -3.04 -2.18 11.23
CA ALA A 28 -3.93 -3.34 11.21
C ALA A 28 -3.17 -4.68 11.39
N TRP A 29 -1.91 -4.75 10.96
CA TRP A 29 -1.04 -5.93 11.12
C TRP A 29 -0.51 -6.11 12.55
N GLU A 30 -0.62 -5.10 13.41
CA GLU A 30 -0.34 -5.23 14.84
C GLU A 30 -1.24 -6.31 15.48
N TRP A 31 -2.51 -6.35 15.07
CA TRP A 31 -3.52 -7.29 15.59
C TRP A 31 -3.88 -8.44 14.63
N ALA A 32 -3.20 -8.52 13.49
CA ALA A 32 -3.42 -9.55 12.48
C ALA A 32 -2.15 -10.32 12.16
N LYS A 33 -2.27 -11.58 11.74
CA LYS A 33 -1.15 -12.37 11.19
C LYS A 33 -1.61 -13.13 9.96
N TYR A 34 -0.71 -13.39 9.01
CA TYR A 34 -1.02 -14.30 7.92
C TYR A 34 -1.16 -15.74 8.45
N ALA A 35 -2.24 -16.42 8.05
CA ALA A 35 -2.39 -17.86 8.24
C ALA A 35 -1.53 -18.61 7.23
N ASN A 36 -1.62 -18.19 5.97
CA ASN A 36 -0.83 -18.68 4.86
C ASN A 36 -0.66 -17.52 3.87
N ARG A 37 0.59 -17.21 3.50
CA ARG A 37 0.92 -16.12 2.57
C ARG A 37 0.45 -16.40 1.14
N GLN A 38 0.29 -17.67 0.75
CA GLN A 38 -0.16 -18.03 -0.60
C GLN A 38 -1.67 -17.80 -0.78
N THR A 39 -2.45 -18.02 0.27
CA THR A 39 -3.92 -17.95 0.18
C THR A 39 -4.48 -16.63 0.74
N SER A 40 -3.63 -15.69 1.15
CA SER A 40 -4.02 -14.39 1.73
C SER A 40 -5.02 -14.51 2.89
N HIS A 41 -4.97 -15.63 3.62
CA HIS A 41 -5.78 -15.83 4.81
C HIS A 41 -5.14 -15.10 5.98
N VAL A 42 -5.98 -14.42 6.77
CA VAL A 42 -5.56 -13.60 7.90
C VAL A 42 -6.20 -14.14 9.17
N ILE A 43 -5.39 -14.29 10.21
CA ILE A 43 -5.82 -14.70 11.55
C ILE A 43 -5.86 -13.46 12.44
N CYS A 44 -6.99 -13.25 13.10
CA CYS A 44 -7.12 -12.24 14.14
C CYS A 44 -6.37 -12.67 15.41
N LYS A 45 -5.43 -11.86 15.91
CA LYS A 45 -4.67 -12.19 17.16
C LYS A 45 -5.54 -12.09 18.41
N LEU A 46 -6.66 -11.37 18.36
CA LEU A 46 -7.56 -11.18 19.52
C LEU A 46 -8.48 -12.39 19.74
N CYS A 47 -9.20 -12.80 18.69
CA CYS A 47 -10.20 -13.87 18.76
C CYS A 47 -9.80 -15.18 18.06
N SER A 48 -8.61 -15.23 17.46
CA SER A 48 -8.08 -16.38 16.70
C SER A 48 -8.93 -16.83 15.51
N HIS A 49 -9.89 -16.01 15.07
CA HIS A 49 -10.70 -16.31 13.90
C HIS A 49 -9.88 -16.14 12.61
N VAL A 50 -10.01 -17.10 11.70
CA VAL A 50 -9.37 -17.09 10.39
C VAL A 50 -10.34 -16.56 9.35
N MET A 51 -9.92 -15.56 8.60
CA MET A 51 -10.71 -14.91 7.56
C MET A 51 -9.99 -15.03 6.21
N SER A 52 -10.75 -15.30 5.16
CA SER A 52 -10.29 -15.20 3.77
C SER A 52 -10.47 -13.77 3.25
N GLY A 53 -9.69 -13.34 2.26
CA GLY A 53 -9.81 -11.99 1.66
C GLY A 53 -8.92 -10.90 2.29
N GLY A 54 -7.85 -11.30 2.99
CA GLY A 54 -6.78 -10.38 3.39
C GLY A 54 -7.14 -9.42 4.53
N ILE A 55 -6.33 -8.35 4.63
CA ILE A 55 -6.38 -7.41 5.75
C ILE A 55 -7.65 -6.55 5.77
N ASN A 56 -8.30 -6.32 4.63
CA ASN A 56 -9.53 -5.53 4.58
C ASN A 56 -10.67 -6.22 5.33
N ARG A 57 -10.84 -7.55 5.14
CA ARG A 57 -11.81 -8.33 5.91
C ARG A 57 -11.51 -8.29 7.41
N PHE A 58 -10.22 -8.30 7.77
CA PHE A 58 -9.78 -8.14 9.15
C PHE A 58 -10.16 -6.76 9.72
N LYS A 59 -10.01 -5.67 8.96
CA LYS A 59 -10.45 -4.34 9.40
C LYS A 59 -11.95 -4.32 9.67
N ASP A 60 -12.76 -4.90 8.78
CA ASP A 60 -14.21 -4.94 8.95
C ASP A 60 -14.64 -5.83 10.14
N HIS A 61 -13.90 -6.92 10.42
CA HIS A 61 -14.08 -7.76 11.60
C HIS A 61 -13.88 -7.00 12.92
N ILE A 62 -12.81 -6.20 13.01
CA ILE A 62 -12.52 -5.40 14.21
C ILE A 62 -13.53 -4.26 14.36
N LEU A 63 -13.86 -3.57 13.26
CA LEU A 63 -14.83 -2.47 13.25
C LEU A 63 -16.28 -2.94 13.40
N GLN A 64 -16.51 -4.25 13.51
CA GLN A 64 -17.83 -4.85 13.67
C GLN A 64 -18.85 -4.38 12.60
N ILE A 65 -18.37 -4.14 11.39
CA ILE A 65 -19.22 -3.69 10.28
C ILE A 65 -20.15 -4.85 9.90
N LYS A 66 -21.46 -4.63 10.08
CA LYS A 66 -22.49 -5.65 9.84
C LYS A 66 -22.52 -6.07 8.37
N GLY A 67 -22.66 -7.37 8.10
CA GLY A 67 -23.03 -7.90 6.79
C GLY A 67 -22.11 -8.99 6.21
N GLN A 68 -20.80 -8.75 6.14
CA GLN A 68 -19.89 -9.59 5.32
C GLN A 68 -18.86 -10.40 6.11
N VAL A 69 -18.62 -10.05 7.38
CA VAL A 69 -17.60 -10.67 8.21
C VAL A 69 -18.12 -10.79 9.64
N LYS A 70 -17.81 -11.90 10.31
CA LYS A 70 -18.13 -12.10 11.73
C LYS A 70 -17.51 -10.97 12.54
N SER A 71 -18.25 -10.36 13.47
CA SER A 71 -17.70 -9.33 14.36
C SER A 71 -16.71 -9.91 15.37
N CYS A 72 -15.70 -9.13 15.77
CA CYS A 72 -14.77 -9.53 16.82
C CYS A 72 -15.39 -9.36 18.21
N PRO A 73 -15.52 -10.43 19.02
CA PRO A 73 -16.04 -10.32 20.39
C PRO A 73 -15.01 -9.74 21.38
N LYS A 74 -13.73 -9.69 21.01
CA LYS A 74 -12.62 -9.25 21.87
C LYS A 74 -11.98 -7.93 21.41
N ALA A 75 -12.58 -7.25 20.43
CA ALA A 75 -12.09 -5.95 19.99
C ALA A 75 -12.44 -4.90 21.05
N THR A 76 -11.42 -4.16 21.51
CA THR A 76 -11.59 -3.03 22.42
C THR A 76 -11.84 -1.75 21.61
N PRO A 77 -12.54 -0.74 22.18
CA PRO A 77 -12.81 0.52 21.50
C PRO A 77 -11.53 1.24 21.06
N GLU A 78 -10.44 1.13 21.81
CA GLU A 78 -9.14 1.71 21.44
C GLU A 78 -8.61 1.15 20.12
N ILE A 79 -8.67 -0.17 19.94
CA ILE A 79 -8.22 -0.83 18.71
C ILE A 79 -9.13 -0.44 17.55
N MET A 80 -10.45 -0.39 17.79
CA MET A 80 -11.41 0.05 16.78
C MET A 80 -11.11 1.48 16.30
N ASN A 81 -10.89 2.42 17.23
CA ASN A 81 -10.59 3.81 16.91
C ASN A 81 -9.30 3.93 16.10
N LYS A 82 -8.21 3.28 16.54
CA LYS A 82 -6.93 3.29 15.80
C LYS A 82 -7.08 2.83 14.34
N ILE A 83 -7.84 1.76 14.11
CA ILE A 83 -8.08 1.25 12.75
C ILE A 83 -9.02 2.18 11.97
N ASN A 84 -10.04 2.74 12.61
CA ASN A 84 -11.02 3.61 11.97
C ASN A 84 -10.41 4.95 11.54
N ASP A 85 -9.60 5.57 12.39
CA ASP A 85 -8.94 6.84 12.10
C ASP A 85 -8.04 6.72 10.88
N LYS A 86 -7.26 5.65 10.81
CA LYS A 86 -6.42 5.34 9.63
C LYS A 86 -7.25 5.03 8.38
N LYS A 87 -8.40 4.38 8.52
CA LYS A 87 -9.33 4.13 7.40
C LYS A 87 -9.87 5.46 6.85
N LYS A 88 -10.24 6.39 7.73
CA LYS A 88 -10.71 7.72 7.35
C LYS A 88 -9.62 8.56 6.68
N GLU A 89 -8.42 8.59 7.27
CA GLU A 89 -7.25 9.30 6.72
C GLU A 89 -6.92 8.82 5.30
N ASN A 90 -6.91 7.50 5.07
CA ASN A 90 -6.68 6.94 3.73
C ASN A 90 -7.80 7.28 2.75
N ASN A 91 -9.06 7.25 3.18
CA ASN A 91 -10.19 7.61 2.33
C ASN A 91 -10.12 9.09 1.91
N GLU A 92 -9.75 9.98 2.82
CA GLU A 92 -9.58 11.41 2.54
C GLU A 92 -8.42 11.65 1.57
N LYS A 93 -7.28 10.99 1.79
CA LYS A 93 -6.14 11.02 0.87
C LYS A 93 -6.52 10.54 -0.53
N GLN A 94 -7.27 9.44 -0.62
CA GLN A 94 -7.75 8.91 -1.89
C GLN A 94 -8.75 9.85 -2.57
N ALA A 95 -9.71 10.40 -1.83
CA ALA A 95 -10.68 11.36 -2.36
C ALA A 95 -9.99 12.63 -2.87
N ASN A 96 -9.01 13.14 -2.13
CA ASN A 96 -8.22 14.29 -2.55
C ASN A 96 -7.39 13.99 -3.80
N SER A 97 -6.73 12.83 -3.86
CA SER A 97 -6.00 12.39 -5.05
C SER A 97 -6.89 12.34 -6.30
N VAL A 98 -8.09 11.77 -6.18
CA VAL A 98 -9.08 11.72 -7.27
C VAL A 98 -9.53 13.13 -7.66
N ARG A 99 -9.77 14.02 -6.68
CA ARG A 99 -10.15 15.41 -6.94
C ARG A 99 -9.07 16.18 -7.69
N ILE A 100 -7.81 16.10 -7.25
CA ILE A 100 -6.68 16.76 -7.92
C ILE A 100 -6.48 16.23 -9.34
N GLY A 101 -6.57 14.90 -9.54
CA GLY A 101 -6.49 14.30 -10.88
C GLY A 101 -7.57 14.82 -11.82
N ARG A 102 -8.80 15.03 -11.33
CA ARG A 102 -9.88 15.64 -12.13
C ARG A 102 -9.54 17.07 -12.55
N LEU A 103 -9.12 17.92 -11.60
CA LEU A 103 -8.78 19.32 -11.87
C LEU A 103 -7.64 19.46 -12.89
N TYR A 104 -6.63 18.59 -12.83
CA TYR A 104 -5.53 18.58 -13.80
C TYR A 104 -6.03 18.27 -15.22
N ASN A 105 -6.89 17.26 -15.36
CA ASN A 105 -7.46 16.89 -16.66
C ASN A 105 -8.35 18.00 -17.23
N GLU A 106 -9.21 18.61 -16.40
CA GLU A 106 -10.06 19.74 -16.80
C GLU A 106 -9.23 20.95 -17.25
N GLY A 107 -8.14 21.25 -16.52
CA GLY A 107 -7.20 22.32 -16.88
C GLY A 107 -6.49 22.07 -18.22
N MET A 108 -6.05 20.83 -18.47
CA MET A 108 -5.44 20.45 -19.75
C MET A 108 -6.43 20.54 -20.92
N GLU A 109 -7.67 20.10 -20.73
CA GLU A 109 -8.71 20.20 -21.75
C GLU A 109 -9.02 21.66 -22.14
N THR A 110 -8.99 22.55 -21.15
CA THR A 110 -9.18 23.99 -21.37
C THR A 110 -8.04 24.60 -22.19
N ILE A 111 -6.79 24.19 -21.91
CA ILE A 111 -5.60 24.67 -22.65
C ILE A 111 -5.63 24.17 -24.10
N LEU A 112 -5.99 22.91 -24.36
CA LEU A 112 -6.09 22.36 -25.72
C LEU A 112 -7.20 23.01 -26.54
N LYS A 113 -8.34 23.36 -25.92
CA LYS A 113 -9.43 24.07 -26.60
C LYS A 113 -9.06 25.51 -26.95
N GLN A 114 -8.17 26.14 -26.18
CA GLN A 114 -7.68 27.50 -26.47
C GLN A 114 -6.65 27.53 -27.61
N SER A 115 -6.05 26.40 -27.97
CA SER A 115 -5.08 26.33 -29.09
C SER A 115 -5.72 26.13 -30.47
N ASP A 116 -7.03 25.90 -30.57
CA ASP A 116 -7.72 25.69 -31.85
C ASP A 116 -8.30 27.00 -32.46
N ASP A 117 -8.28 28.12 -31.70
CA ASP A 117 -8.79 29.43 -32.16
C ASP A 117 -7.68 30.47 -32.46
N GLU A 118 -6.39 30.14 -32.30
CA GLU A 118 -5.30 30.92 -32.89
C GLU A 118 -4.25 30.01 -33.54
N MET A 119 -4.34 29.89 -34.87
CA MET A 119 -3.22 29.50 -35.72
C MET A 119 -2.16 30.61 -35.76
N VAL A 120 -1.44 30.84 -34.66
CA VAL A 120 -0.23 31.67 -34.72
C VAL A 120 0.81 30.84 -35.46
N ALA A 121 1.15 31.25 -36.69
CA ALA A 121 2.21 30.65 -37.47
C ALA A 121 3.53 30.76 -36.69
N VAL A 122 3.89 29.72 -35.95
CA VAL A 122 5.21 29.60 -35.34
C VAL A 122 6.16 29.19 -36.46
N GLU A 123 6.80 30.19 -37.06
CA GLU A 123 7.89 29.98 -37.99
C GLU A 123 9.00 29.16 -37.27
N SER A 124 9.45 28.11 -37.94
CA SER A 124 10.30 27.07 -37.35
C SER A 124 11.60 27.64 -36.78
N ILE A 125 11.81 27.47 -35.47
CA ILE A 125 13.16 27.40 -34.92
C ILE A 125 13.28 26.04 -34.23
N GLU A 126 13.85 25.10 -34.98
CA GLU A 126 14.39 23.86 -34.45
C GLU A 126 15.27 24.15 -33.24
N THR A 127 15.10 23.45 -32.12
CA THR A 127 16.23 22.86 -31.38
C THR A 127 15.80 22.03 -30.16
N LYS A 128 16.27 20.76 -30.20
CA LYS A 128 16.75 19.92 -29.09
C LYS A 128 15.74 19.10 -28.30
N GLN A 129 15.40 17.97 -28.93
CA GLN A 129 15.40 16.64 -28.32
C GLN A 129 16.51 16.47 -27.26
N LYS A 130 16.17 16.55 -25.96
CA LYS A 130 16.92 15.97 -24.83
C LYS A 130 15.87 15.72 -23.74
N LYS A 131 15.64 14.56 -23.14
CA LYS A 131 16.32 13.26 -23.12
C LYS A 131 15.45 12.36 -22.21
N LEU A 132 14.49 11.62 -22.76
CA LEU A 132 14.03 10.40 -22.08
C LEU A 132 15.10 9.34 -22.32
N LYS A 133 15.88 9.02 -21.28
CA LYS A 133 16.61 7.75 -21.23
C LYS A 133 15.97 6.91 -20.13
N THR A 134 15.03 6.07 -20.53
CA THR A 134 14.74 4.83 -19.80
C THR A 134 15.67 3.78 -20.36
N SER A 135 16.71 3.43 -19.61
CA SER A 135 17.55 2.28 -19.92
C SER A 135 16.92 1.03 -19.29
N ASP A 136 16.16 0.27 -20.08
CA ASP A 136 15.86 -1.13 -19.76
C ASP A 136 17.02 -1.99 -20.26
N VAL A 137 17.89 -2.42 -19.34
CA VAL A 137 18.88 -3.46 -19.62
C VAL A 137 18.23 -4.81 -19.33
N ARG A 138 17.59 -5.40 -20.34
CA ARG A 138 17.22 -6.81 -20.31
C ARG A 138 18.40 -7.61 -20.85
N GLY A 139 19.15 -8.22 -19.93
CA GLY A 139 20.30 -9.06 -20.27
C GLY A 139 19.87 -10.28 -21.10
N VAL A 140 20.46 -10.42 -22.28
CA VAL A 140 20.45 -11.65 -23.08
C VAL A 140 21.81 -12.30 -22.89
N ILE A 141 21.81 -13.51 -22.36
CA ILE A 141 22.99 -14.38 -22.24
C ILE A 141 23.32 -14.91 -23.64
N PRO A 142 24.54 -14.74 -24.18
CA PRO A 142 24.95 -15.49 -25.35
C PRO A 142 25.50 -16.86 -24.95
N ASN A 143 25.01 -17.89 -25.63
CA ASN A 143 25.53 -19.25 -25.61
C ASN A 143 26.97 -19.26 -26.14
N ASN A 144 27.88 -19.91 -25.39
CA ASN A 144 28.95 -20.74 -25.94
C ASN A 144 29.30 -21.83 -24.94
#